data_AF-W6L770-F1
#
_entry.id   AF-W6L770-F1
#
_cell.length_a   1.000
_cell.length_b   1.000
_cell.length_c   1.000
_cell.angle_alpha   90.00
_cell.angle_beta   90.00
_cell.angle_gamma   90.00
#
_symmetry.space_group_name_H-M   'P 1'
#
loop_
_entity.id
_entity.type
_entity.pdbx_description
1 polymer ?
#
loop_
_entity_poly.entity_id
_entity_poly.type
_entity_poly.pdbx_seq_one_letter_code
_entity_poly.pdbx_strand_id
1 'polypeptide(L)'
;MGRGCPLDIYLDDKTPTRGTEINLINNADYEILIGGIELKQEDMFSLDPSSTRTIPTRRWPQQLQLSGGGGRGTYIIALHPSFPRGTSLMLLVNVYVFLEGRYTPFSARFTV
;
A
#
# COMPACT_ATOMS: atom_id res chain seq x y z
N MET A 1 10.96 3.97 -19.89
CA MET A 1 9.83 4.84 -19.50
C MET A 1 9.35 4.38 -18.14
N GLY A 2 9.81 5.01 -17.06
CA GLY A 2 9.35 4.66 -15.71
C GLY A 2 7.91 5.09 -15.56
N ARG A 3 6.99 4.15 -15.31
CA ARG A 3 5.65 4.49 -14.82
C ARG A 3 5.87 5.06 -13.41
N GLY A 4 5.76 6.38 -13.26
CA GLY A 4 5.74 7.01 -11.96
C GLY A 4 4.60 6.41 -11.14
N CYS A 5 4.90 5.93 -9.94
CA CYS A 5 3.88 5.53 -8.98
C CYS A 5 2.97 6.75 -8.77
N PRO A 6 1.65 6.67 -9.00
CA PRO A 6 0.76 7.80 -8.77
C PRO A 6 0.76 8.10 -7.27
N LEU A 7 1.33 9.25 -6.94
CA LEU A 7 1.30 9.85 -5.61
C LEU A 7 0.30 10.99 -5.67
N ASP A 8 -0.88 10.77 -5.08
CA ASP A 8 -1.91 11.80 -4.98
C ASP A 8 -1.78 12.55 -3.66
N ILE A 9 -2.01 13.86 -3.70
CA ILE A 9 -2.03 14.72 -2.51
C ILE A 9 -3.49 15.01 -2.20
N TYR A 10 -3.99 14.43 -1.11
CA TYR A 10 -5.33 14.68 -0.61
C TYR A 10 -5.33 15.92 0.27
N LEU A 11 -6.13 16.92 -0.09
CA LEU A 11 -6.35 18.12 0.72
C LEU A 11 -7.61 17.89 1.57
N ASP A 12 -7.44 17.62 2.86
CA ASP A 12 -8.54 17.36 3.80
C ASP A 12 -8.80 18.53 4.77
N ASP A 13 -8.52 19.76 4.33
CA ASP A 13 -8.61 21.03 5.10
C ASP A 13 -7.83 21.08 6.43
N LYS A 14 -7.07 20.03 6.78
CA LYS A 14 -6.26 19.99 8.01
C LYS A 14 -4.79 19.75 7.72
N THR A 15 -4.45 18.81 6.83
CA THR A 15 -3.05 18.55 6.43
C THR A 15 -3.02 17.83 5.09
N PRO A 16 -2.24 18.27 4.08
CA PRO A 16 -2.11 17.51 2.85
C PRO A 16 -1.62 16.09 3.14
N THR A 17 -2.53 15.13 3.04
CA THR A 17 -2.22 13.71 3.24
C THR A 17 -1.74 13.18 1.90
N ARG A 18 -0.47 12.82 1.84
CA ARG A 18 0.06 12.10 0.68
C ARG A 18 -0.52 10.71 0.69
N GLY A 19 -1.05 10.25 -0.43
CA GLY A 19 -1.52 8.89 -0.59
C GLY A 19 -1.01 8.30 -1.89
N THR A 20 -0.95 6.98 -1.95
CA THR A 20 -0.69 6.27 -3.20
C THR A 20 -1.87 5.36 -3.49
N GLU A 21 -2.24 5.30 -4.78
CA GLU A 21 -3.25 4.38 -5.26
C GLU A 21 -2.65 3.00 -5.49
N ILE A 22 -3.22 2.01 -4.82
CA ILE A 22 -2.92 0.60 -5.01
C ILE A 22 -4.06 0.00 -5.82
N ASN A 23 -3.73 -0.49 -7.01
CA ASN A 23 -4.66 -1.23 -7.85
C ASN A 23 -4.40 -2.72 -7.70
N LEU A 24 -5.40 -3.44 -7.20
CA LEU A 24 -5.40 -4.90 -7.11
C LEU A 24 -6.19 -5.47 -8.29
N ILE A 25 -5.65 -6.53 -8.90
CA ILE A 25 -6.30 -7.27 -9.98
C ILE A 25 -6.35 -8.73 -9.57
N ASN A 26 -7.55 -9.28 -9.48
CA ASN A 26 -7.74 -10.71 -9.24
C ASN A 26 -7.75 -11.45 -10.59
N ASN A 27 -6.61 -12.04 -10.94
CA ASN A 27 -6.47 -12.86 -12.15
C ASN A 27 -6.90 -14.32 -11.93
N ALA A 28 -7.29 -14.72 -10.71
CA ALA A 28 -7.82 -16.05 -10.48
C ALA A 28 -9.25 -16.16 -11.01
N ASP A 29 -9.68 -17.37 -11.35
CA ASP A 29 -11.05 -17.62 -11.84
C ASP A 29 -12.09 -17.60 -10.72
N TYR A 30 -11.65 -17.58 -9.46
CA TYR A 30 -12.49 -17.53 -8.28
C TYR A 30 -12.38 -16.20 -7.55
N GLU A 31 -13.38 -15.92 -6.74
CA GLU A 31 -13.45 -14.72 -5.93
C GLU A 31 -12.48 -14.77 -4.75
N ILE A 32 -11.83 -13.64 -4.46
CA ILE A 32 -10.93 -13.50 -3.31
C ILE A 32 -11.44 -12.45 -2.34
N LEU A 33 -11.27 -12.73 -1.04
CA LEU A 33 -11.57 -11.79 0.02
C LEU A 33 -10.27 -11.13 0.50
N ILE A 34 -10.21 -9.81 0.42
CA ILE A 34 -9.13 -9.00 0.96
C ILE A 34 -9.46 -8.65 2.41
N GLY A 35 -8.63 -9.14 3.34
CA GLY A 35 -8.74 -8.91 4.78
C GLY A 35 -8.11 -7.62 5.26
N GLY A 36 -7.20 -7.04 4.48
CA GLY A 36 -6.52 -5.80 4.85
C GLY A 36 -5.33 -5.50 3.96
N ILE A 37 -4.87 -4.24 4.04
CA ILE A 37 -3.66 -3.77 3.35
C ILE A 37 -2.79 -3.04 4.38
N GLU A 38 -1.55 -3.47 4.51
CA GLU A 38 -0.52 -2.80 5.31
C GLU A 38 0.51 -2.18 4.36
N LEU A 39 0.86 -0.92 4.62
CA LEU A 39 1.97 -0.23 3.97
C LEU A 39 3.09 -0.03 4.97
N LYS A 40 4.29 -0.45 4.59
CA LYS A 40 5.53 -0.23 5.32
C LYS A 40 6.38 0.76 4.52
N GLN A 41 6.81 1.85 5.15
CA GLN A 41 7.64 2.88 4.54
C GLN A 41 9.05 2.85 5.11
N GLU A 42 10.04 2.90 4.24
CA GLU A 42 11.47 2.93 4.56
C GLU A 42 12.15 4.04 3.74
N ASP A 43 13.04 4.82 4.36
CA ASP A 43 13.84 5.83 3.66
C ASP A 43 15.03 5.16 2.95
N MET A 44 15.12 5.33 1.63
CA MET A 44 16.13 4.65 0.81
C MET A 44 17.55 5.22 0.94
N PHE A 45 17.68 6.49 1.31
CA PHE A 45 18.96 7.21 1.26
C PHE A 45 19.47 7.64 2.62
N SER A 46 18.70 7.41 3.68
CA SER A 46 19.14 7.83 4.98
C SER A 46 20.24 6.91 5.53
N LEU A 47 21.33 7.56 5.96
CA LEU A 47 22.52 6.94 6.57
C LEU A 47 22.31 6.67 8.08
N ASP A 48 21.18 7.11 8.63
CA ASP A 48 20.82 6.90 10.02
C ASP A 48 20.42 5.43 10.23
N PRO A 49 21.08 4.66 11.11
CA PRO A 49 20.64 3.30 11.41
C PRO A 49 19.19 3.24 11.93
N SER A 50 18.65 4.35 12.45
CA SER A 50 17.26 4.50 12.88
C SER A 50 16.30 4.96 11.76
N SER A 51 16.76 5.31 10.56
CA SER A 51 15.87 5.60 9.42
C SER A 51 15.44 4.36 8.63
N THR A 52 16.08 3.21 8.89
CA THR A 52 15.54 1.89 8.54
C THR A 52 14.29 1.56 9.36
N ARG A 53 13.89 2.45 10.30
CA ARG A 53 12.65 2.33 11.04
C ARG A 53 11.49 2.36 10.06
N THR A 54 11.06 1.16 9.72
CA THR A 54 9.84 0.91 8.97
C THR A 54 8.70 1.57 9.72
N ILE A 55 8.00 2.50 9.07
CA ILE A 55 6.81 3.12 9.64
C ILE A 55 5.59 2.41 9.06
N PRO A 56 4.92 1.55 9.84
CA PRO A 56 3.75 0.82 9.35
C PRO A 56 2.55 1.77 9.32
N THR A 57 2.10 2.14 8.13
CA THR A 57 0.74 2.64 7.93
C THR A 57 -0.17 1.44 7.73
N ARG A 58 -0.99 1.12 8.73
CA ARG A 58 -1.97 0.03 8.67
C ARG A 58 -3.35 0.56 8.37
N ARG A 59 -4.05 -0.06 7.41
CA ARG A 59 -5.49 0.13 7.22
C ARG A 59 -6.18 -1.24 7.37
N TRP A 60 -6.99 -1.40 8.43
CA TRP A 60 -7.69 -2.65 8.79
C TRP A 60 -9.13 -2.36 9.22
N PRO A 61 -10.15 -3.14 8.80
CA PRO A 61 -10.44 -3.65 7.46
C PRO A 61 -11.67 -2.94 6.84
N GLN A 62 -11.59 -2.64 5.55
CA GLN A 62 -12.75 -2.79 4.67
C GLN A 62 -12.63 -4.21 4.12
N GLN A 63 -13.46 -5.15 4.59
CA GLN A 63 -13.57 -6.45 3.95
C GLN A 63 -14.03 -6.20 2.52
N LEU A 64 -13.19 -6.55 1.55
CA LEU A 64 -13.48 -6.29 0.15
C LEU A 64 -13.36 -7.56 -0.66
N GLN A 65 -14.39 -7.80 -1.45
CA GLN A 65 -14.52 -8.96 -2.31
C GLN A 65 -14.10 -8.55 -3.72
N LEU A 66 -13.13 -9.26 -4.30
CA LEU A 66 -12.70 -9.06 -5.67
C LEU A 66 -13.14 -10.27 -6.50
N SER A 67 -14.06 -10.03 -7.43
CA SER A 67 -14.53 -11.04 -8.37
C SER A 67 -13.38 -11.66 -9.16
N GLY A 68 -13.50 -12.93 -9.51
CA GLY A 68 -12.55 -13.62 -10.39
C GLY A 68 -12.59 -13.11 -11.82
N GLY A 69 -11.67 -13.60 -12.66
CA GLY A 69 -11.64 -13.30 -14.09
C GLY A 69 -11.20 -11.88 -14.44
N GLY A 70 -10.31 -11.28 -13.65
CA GLY A 70 -9.78 -9.94 -13.88
C GLY A 70 -10.49 -8.83 -13.10
N GLY A 71 -11.23 -9.17 -12.04
CA GLY A 71 -11.85 -8.18 -11.15
C GLY A 71 -10.82 -7.22 -10.56
N ARG A 72 -11.21 -5.95 -10.36
CA ARG A 72 -10.31 -4.87 -9.97
C ARG A 72 -10.81 -4.15 -8.73
N GLY A 73 -9.87 -3.75 -7.88
CA GLY A 73 -10.13 -2.86 -6.75
C GLY A 73 -9.04 -1.80 -6.64
N THR A 74 -9.44 -0.54 -6.47
CA THR A 74 -8.53 0.59 -6.26
C THR A 74 -8.61 1.02 -4.81
N TYR A 75 -7.45 1.20 -4.19
CA TYR A 75 -7.34 1.54 -2.78
C TYR A 75 -6.39 2.70 -2.59
N ILE A 76 -6.82 3.65 -1.79
CA ILE A 76 -5.99 4.78 -1.40
C ILE A 76 -5.37 4.45 -0.05
N ILE A 77 -4.04 4.43 0.00
CA ILE A 77 -3.31 4.32 1.26
C ILE A 77 -2.52 5.60 1.51
N ALA A 78 -2.72 6.18 2.69
CA ALA A 78 -1.97 7.34 3.11
C ALA A 78 -0.51 6.96 3.41
N LEU A 79 0.42 7.78 2.96
CA LEU A 79 1.79 7.78 3.46
C LEU A 79 1.82 8.42 4.84
N HIS A 80 2.77 7.98 5.66
CA HIS A 80 2.93 8.54 6.99
C HIS A 80 3.63 9.90 6.90
N PRO A 81 3.16 10.93 7.62
CA PRO A 81 3.68 12.31 7.49
C PRO A 81 5.09 12.52 8.06
N SER A 82 5.69 11.47 8.63
CA SER A 82 7.01 11.52 9.27
C SER A 82 8.17 11.74 8.31
N PHE A 83 8.00 11.40 7.03
CA PHE A 83 9.07 11.58 6.05
C PHE A 83 9.00 12.99 5.42
N PRO A 84 10.13 13.71 5.33
CA PRO A 84 10.21 15.01 4.68
C PRO A 84 9.69 15.03 3.24
N ARG A 85 9.46 16.23 2.72
CA ARG A 85 9.13 16.40 1.29
C ARG A 85 10.37 16.12 0.45
N GLY A 86 10.23 15.30 -0.60
CA GLY A 86 11.32 14.97 -1.52
C GLY A 86 12.21 13.79 -1.08
N THR A 87 11.85 13.10 -0.01
CA THR A 87 12.50 11.84 0.38
C THR A 87 12.12 10.73 -0.60
N SER A 88 13.10 9.96 -1.06
CA SER A 88 12.84 8.72 -1.80
C SER A 88 12.52 7.58 -0.84
N LEU A 89 11.37 6.97 -1.03
CA LEU A 89 10.83 5.96 -0.14
C LEU A 89 10.80 4.61 -0.82
N MET A 90 11.16 3.57 -0.07
CA MET A 90 10.84 2.19 -0.38
C MET A 90 9.55 1.84 0.34
N LEU A 91 8.53 1.52 -0.45
CA LEU A 91 7.21 1.09 0.01
C LEU A 91 7.10 -0.43 -0.08
N LEU A 92 6.83 -1.09 1.03
CA LEU A 92 6.47 -2.50 1.09
C LEU A 92 4.97 -2.61 1.40
N VAL A 93 4.19 -3.02 0.41
CA VAL A 93 2.74 -3.25 0.53
C VAL A 93 2.50 -4.72 0.82
N ASN A 94 1.80 -5.02 1.92
CA ASN A 94 1.32 -6.36 2.25
C ASN A 94 -0.20 -6.39 2.12
N VAL A 95 -0.71 -7.24 1.22
CA VAL A 95 -2.13 -7.50 1.03
C VAL A 95 -2.46 -8.83 1.69
N TYR A 96 -3.38 -8.83 2.65
CA TYR A 96 -3.81 -10.04 3.34
C TYR A 96 -5.03 -10.60 2.61
N VAL A 97 -4.87 -11.73 1.93
CA VAL A 97 -5.96 -12.41 1.22
C VAL A 97 -6.45 -13.57 2.07
N PHE A 98 -7.75 -13.66 2.31
CA PHE A 98 -8.35 -14.79 3.00
C PHE A 98 -8.51 -15.97 2.03
N LEU A 99 -7.77 -17.04 2.28
CA LEU A 99 -7.75 -18.27 1.49
C LEU A 99 -7.73 -19.46 2.45
N GLU A 100 -8.53 -20.48 2.19
CA GLU A 100 -8.54 -21.75 2.97
C GLU A 100 -8.69 -21.55 4.50
N GLY A 101 -9.49 -20.57 4.93
CA GLY A 101 -9.74 -20.34 6.36
C GLY A 101 -8.65 -19.53 7.09
N ARG A 102 -7.64 -19.03 6.39
CA ARG A 102 -6.55 -18.22 6.95
C ARG A 102 -6.24 -16.99 6.10
N TYR A 103 -5.66 -15.97 6.72
CA TYR A 103 -5.12 -14.82 5.99
C TYR A 103 -3.70 -15.11 5.52
N THR A 104 -3.51 -15.12 4.20
CA THR A 104 -2.22 -15.28 3.54
C THR A 104 -1.72 -13.91 3.07
N PRO A 105 -0.54 -13.46 3.50
CA PRO A 105 0.03 -12.19 3.07
C PRO A 105 0.69 -12.32 1.69
N PHE A 106 0.42 -11.36 0.82
CA PHE A 106 1.11 -11.15 -0.46
C PHE A 106 1.81 -9.80 -0.41
N SER A 107 3.11 -9.79 -0.71
CA SER A 107 3.94 -8.61 -0.57
C SER A 107 4.43 -8.09 -1.91
N ALA A 108 4.39 -6.78 -2.11
CA ALA A 108 4.98 -6.10 -3.24
C ALA A 108 5.80 -4.89 -2.78
N ARG A 109 6.91 -4.64 -3.47
CA ARG A 109 7.84 -3.55 -3.15
C ARG A 109 7.86 -2.53 -4.29
N PHE A 110 7.80 -1.25 -3.93
CA PHE A 110 7.77 -0.14 -4.88
C PHE A 110 8.68 0.99 -4.39
N THR A 111 9.43 1.59 -5.29
CA THR A 111 10.22 2.80 -5.02
C THR A 111 9.40 4.01 -5.45
N VAL A 112 9.31 5.04 -4.60
CA VAL A 112 8.51 6.25 -4.83
C VAL A 112 9.32 7.50 -4.50
#